data_AF-T1KR38-F1
#
_entry.id   AF-T1KR38-F1
#
_cell.length_a   1.000
_cell.length_b   1.000
_cell.length_c   1.000
_cell.angle_alpha   90.00
_cell.angle_beta   90.00
_cell.angle_gamma   90.00
#
_symmetry.space_group_name_H-M   'P 1'
#
loop_
_entity.id
_entity.type
_entity.pdbx_description
1 polymer ?
#
loop_
_entity_poly.entity_id
_entity_poly.type
_entity_poly.pdbx_seq_one_letter_code
_entity_poly.pdbx_strand_id
1 'polypeptide(L)'
;MAESCTNALLSDDEVKVIQSIWSSVMKDANTHGMNFFLKFFRENPTFQERFASLRNLKTEEEMKASKRLKAHAASVFHAITALVDNLDDLECVSDMLEKIAANHLRRKVNWPFFDRIALCIVAFLSETLGTQIMDSKATTAWTKVLNVITETVKRVEVEQLETQSASS
;
A
#
# COMPACT_ATOMS: atom_id res chain seq x y z
N MET A 1 -5.80 -19.11 -19.13
CA MET A 1 -4.84 -19.69 -18.15
C MET A 1 -4.46 -18.72 -17.02
N ALA A 2 -5.05 -17.52 -16.93
CA ALA A 2 -4.73 -16.53 -15.89
C ALA A 2 -5.49 -16.75 -14.56
N GLU A 3 -6.54 -17.57 -14.54
CA GLU A 3 -7.47 -17.73 -13.40
C GLU A 3 -6.95 -18.68 -12.30
N SER A 4 -5.78 -19.30 -12.48
CA SER A 4 -5.27 -20.35 -11.57
C SER A 4 -4.18 -19.88 -10.60
N CYS A 5 -3.60 -18.68 -10.79
CA CYS A 5 -2.42 -18.29 -10.00
C CYS A 5 -2.75 -17.62 -8.66
N THR A 6 -3.96 -17.09 -8.48
CA THR A 6 -4.28 -16.28 -7.29
C THR A 6 -4.66 -17.14 -6.08
N ASN A 7 -5.42 -18.22 -6.26
CA ASN A 7 -5.83 -19.14 -5.18
C ASN A 7 -4.66 -19.91 -4.51
N ALA A 8 -3.42 -19.75 -4.97
CA ALA A 8 -2.25 -20.47 -4.46
C ALA A 8 -1.28 -19.58 -3.63
N LEU A 9 -1.56 -18.29 -3.45
CA LEU A 9 -0.54 -17.33 -2.99
C LEU A 9 -0.52 -17.05 -1.47
N LEU A 10 -1.66 -17.12 -0.80
CA LEU A 10 -1.79 -16.99 0.65
C LEU A 10 -2.62 -18.14 1.21
N SER A 11 -2.17 -18.72 2.32
CA SER A 11 -2.96 -19.67 3.11
C SER A 11 -3.96 -18.95 4.02
N ASP A 12 -5.03 -19.65 4.43
CA ASP A 12 -6.02 -19.14 5.40
C ASP A 12 -5.36 -18.62 6.69
N ASP A 13 -4.31 -19.29 7.14
CA ASP A 13 -3.53 -18.88 8.31
C ASP A 13 -2.77 -17.58 8.07
N GLU A 14 -2.21 -17.38 6.88
CA GLU A 14 -1.54 -16.12 6.52
C GLU A 14 -2.55 -14.98 6.42
N VAL A 15 -3.73 -15.22 5.83
CA VAL A 15 -4.83 -14.24 5.76
C VAL A 15 -5.25 -13.81 7.16
N LYS A 16 -5.50 -14.76 8.07
CA LYS A 16 -5.85 -14.46 9.47
C LYS A 16 -4.77 -13.66 10.20
N VAL A 17 -3.49 -13.98 9.96
CA VAL A 17 -2.36 -13.24 10.54
C VAL A 17 -2.36 -11.80 10.03
N ILE A 18 -2.51 -11.59 8.73
CA ILE A 18 -2.54 -10.25 8.11
C ILE A 18 -3.70 -9.44 8.68
N GLN A 19 -4.92 -10.00 8.68
CA GLN A 19 -6.12 -9.34 9.20
C GLN A 19 -6.00 -9.00 10.69
N SER A 20 -5.50 -9.92 11.50
CA SER A 20 -5.28 -9.70 12.94
C SER A 20 -4.29 -8.56 13.21
N ILE A 21 -3.16 -8.56 12.50
CA ILE A 21 -2.15 -7.49 12.62
C ILE A 21 -2.72 -6.15 12.18
N TRP A 22 -3.38 -6.12 11.02
CA TRP A 22 -3.95 -4.88 10.50
C TRP A 22 -5.04 -4.32 11.42
N SER A 23 -5.90 -5.17 11.98
CA SER A 23 -6.92 -4.76 12.95
C SER A 23 -6.31 -4.07 14.17
N SER A 24 -5.12 -4.50 14.61
CA SER A 24 -4.40 -3.89 15.73
C SER A 24 -3.85 -2.51 15.37
N VAL A 25 -3.34 -2.35 14.14
CA VAL A 25 -2.91 -1.04 13.61
C VAL A 25 -4.09 -0.07 13.51
N MET A 26 -5.26 -0.55 13.06
CA MET A 26 -6.42 0.30 12.85
C MET A 26 -7.05 0.85 14.13
N LYS A 27 -6.68 0.34 15.32
CA LYS A 27 -7.09 0.91 16.62
C LYS A 27 -6.66 2.35 16.83
N ASP A 28 -5.56 2.77 16.20
CA ASP A 28 -5.11 4.17 16.17
C ASP A 28 -4.70 4.58 14.75
N ALA A 29 -5.61 4.37 13.80
CA ALA A 29 -5.36 4.58 12.37
C ALA A 29 -4.85 6.00 12.04
N ASN A 30 -5.33 7.02 12.77
CA ASN A 30 -4.92 8.40 12.53
C ASN A 30 -3.44 8.64 12.89
N THR A 31 -3.02 8.19 14.06
CA THR A 31 -1.62 8.31 14.50
C THR A 31 -0.72 7.45 13.64
N HIS A 32 -1.08 6.18 13.44
CA HIS A 32 -0.31 5.24 12.62
C HIS A 32 -0.17 5.69 11.17
N GLY A 33 -1.25 6.17 10.54
CA GLY A 33 -1.22 6.71 9.19
C GLY A 33 -0.30 7.91 9.05
N MET A 34 -0.32 8.83 10.02
CA MET A 34 0.58 9.97 10.01
C MET A 34 2.04 9.54 10.22
N ASN A 35 2.32 8.67 11.18
CA ASN A 35 3.66 8.16 11.45
C ASN A 35 4.24 7.42 10.25
N PHE A 36 3.42 6.62 9.56
CA PHE A 36 3.80 5.95 8.32
C PHE A 36 4.27 6.96 7.26
N PHE A 37 3.48 8.00 6.97
CA PHE A 37 3.84 8.98 5.93
C PHE A 37 5.03 9.86 6.31
N LEU A 38 5.17 10.23 7.57
CA LEU A 38 6.34 10.97 8.06
C LEU A 38 7.62 10.15 7.85
N LYS A 39 7.60 8.87 8.24
CA LYS A 39 8.70 7.93 7.98
C LYS A 39 8.96 7.79 6.49
N PHE A 40 7.91 7.57 5.70
CA PHE A 40 8.00 7.37 4.26
C PHE A 40 8.67 8.55 3.56
N PHE A 41 8.27 9.80 3.84
CA PHE A 41 8.85 10.98 3.22
C PHE A 41 10.27 11.28 3.72
N ARG A 42 10.57 11.00 5.00
CA ARG A 42 11.93 11.09 5.53
C ARG A 42 12.90 10.16 4.80
N GLU A 43 12.45 8.94 4.49
CA GLU A 43 13.26 7.93 3.78
C GLU A 43 13.23 8.09 2.25
N ASN A 44 12.27 8.86 1.73
CA ASN A 44 12.01 9.02 0.30
C ASN A 44 11.65 10.48 -0.05
N PRO A 45 12.56 11.44 0.13
CA PRO A 45 12.26 12.86 -0.07
C PRO A 45 11.78 13.17 -1.50
N THR A 46 12.31 12.48 -2.51
CA THR A 46 11.91 12.62 -3.92
C THR A 46 10.45 12.21 -4.18
N PHE A 47 9.85 11.41 -3.30
CA PHE A 47 8.45 11.04 -3.39
C PHE A 47 7.56 12.16 -2.88
N GLN A 48 7.95 12.83 -1.80
CA GLN A 48 7.22 13.97 -1.27
C GLN A 48 7.06 15.09 -2.31
N GLU A 49 8.08 15.30 -3.15
CA GLU A 49 8.08 16.30 -4.23
C GLU A 49 6.98 16.06 -5.27
N ARG A 50 6.55 14.80 -5.45
CA ARG A 50 5.48 14.42 -6.38
C ARG A 50 4.10 14.79 -5.85
N PHE A 51 3.97 14.91 -4.53
CA PHE A 51 2.75 15.40 -3.91
C PHE A 51 2.76 16.93 -3.96
N ALA A 52 2.12 17.51 -4.98
CA ALA A 52 2.09 18.97 -5.19
C ALA A 52 1.68 19.77 -3.93
N SER A 53 0.80 19.20 -3.09
CA SER A 53 0.35 19.81 -1.83
C SER A 53 1.28 19.62 -0.64
N LEU A 54 2.27 18.74 -0.74
CA LEU A 54 3.18 18.39 0.35
C LEU A 54 4.63 18.77 0.08
N ARG A 55 5.02 19.01 -1.18
CA ARG A 55 6.42 19.31 -1.59
C ARG A 55 7.08 20.49 -0.87
N ASN A 56 6.29 21.41 -0.32
CA ASN A 56 6.78 22.60 0.38
C ASN A 56 6.86 22.43 1.90
N LEU A 57 6.35 21.33 2.47
CA LEU A 57 6.43 21.06 3.90
C LEU A 57 7.85 20.56 4.21
N LYS A 58 8.63 21.29 4.99
CA LYS A 58 10.05 20.99 5.26
C LYS A 58 10.27 20.37 6.62
N THR A 59 9.38 20.61 7.59
CA THR A 59 9.50 20.02 8.94
C THR A 59 8.41 18.98 9.22
N GLU A 60 8.67 18.09 10.17
CA GLU A 60 7.66 17.13 10.62
C GLU A 60 6.44 17.83 11.22
N GLU A 61 6.61 18.96 11.90
CA GLU A 61 5.54 19.75 12.50
C GLU A 61 4.60 20.29 11.42
N GLU A 62 5.14 20.81 10.32
CA GLU A 62 4.36 21.27 9.16
C GLU A 62 3.58 20.12 8.51
N MET A 63 4.21 18.94 8.38
CA MET A 63 3.55 17.74 7.89
C MET A 63 2.43 17.27 8.83
N LYS A 64 2.68 17.25 10.15
CA LYS A 64 1.69 16.92 11.19
C LYS A 64 0.53 17.91 11.23
N ALA A 65 0.74 19.18 10.87
CA ALA A 65 -0.31 20.19 10.79
C ALA A 65 -1.14 20.09 9.49
N SER A 66 -0.62 19.45 8.44
CA SER A 66 -1.26 19.38 7.13
C SER A 66 -2.55 18.55 7.13
N LYS A 67 -3.69 19.22 7.00
CA LYS A 67 -5.00 18.57 6.80
C LYS A 67 -5.02 17.67 5.57
N ARG A 68 -4.27 18.03 4.52
CA ARG A 68 -4.19 17.27 3.28
C ARG A 68 -3.40 15.99 3.44
N LEU A 69 -2.32 16.01 4.22
CA LEU A 69 -1.58 14.78 4.55
C LEU A 69 -2.44 13.85 5.41
N LYS A 70 -3.12 14.38 6.44
CA LYS A 70 -4.06 13.60 7.26
C LYS A 70 -5.13 12.91 6.44
N ALA A 71 -5.77 13.64 5.52
CA ALA A 71 -6.78 13.08 4.64
C ALA A 71 -6.21 11.99 3.73
N HIS A 72 -5.01 12.20 3.16
CA HIS A 72 -4.36 11.21 2.32
C HIS A 72 -3.96 9.95 3.10
N ALA A 73 -3.40 10.12 4.30
CA ALA A 73 -3.05 9.03 5.21
C ALA A 73 -4.27 8.18 5.54
N ALA A 74 -5.39 8.82 5.88
CA ALA A 74 -6.66 8.14 6.08
C ALA A 74 -7.10 7.38 4.82
N SER A 75 -7.09 8.01 3.64
CA SER A 75 -7.49 7.33 2.39
C SER A 75 -6.65 6.09 2.07
N VAL A 76 -5.33 6.14 2.30
CA VAL A 76 -4.45 5.00 2.07
C VAL A 76 -4.72 3.88 3.07
N PHE A 77 -4.88 4.20 4.35
CA PHE A 77 -5.20 3.18 5.36
C PHE A 77 -6.57 2.54 5.11
N HIS A 78 -7.57 3.30 4.65
CA HIS A 78 -8.87 2.73 4.26
C HIS A 78 -8.75 1.83 3.02
N ALA A 79 -7.94 2.21 2.03
CA ALA A 79 -7.70 1.37 0.86
C ALA A 79 -7.00 0.06 1.24
N ILE A 80 -5.97 0.10 2.10
CA ILE A 80 -5.32 -1.10 2.61
C ILE A 80 -6.29 -1.95 3.43
N THR A 81 -7.11 -1.33 4.28
CA THR A 81 -8.16 -2.03 5.05
C THR A 81 -9.09 -2.78 4.14
N ALA A 82 -9.62 -2.12 3.11
CA ALA A 82 -10.51 -2.77 2.16
C ALA A 82 -9.84 -3.94 1.42
N LEU A 83 -8.55 -3.81 1.06
CA LEU A 83 -7.81 -4.93 0.46
C LEU A 83 -7.62 -6.09 1.45
N VAL A 84 -7.24 -5.79 2.70
CA VAL A 84 -7.04 -6.79 3.77
C VAL A 84 -8.33 -7.52 4.14
N ASP A 85 -9.45 -6.80 4.17
CA ASP A 85 -10.76 -7.34 4.52
C ASP A 85 -11.32 -8.28 3.43
N ASN A 86 -10.85 -8.17 2.19
CA ASN A 86 -11.30 -8.97 1.05
C ASN A 86 -10.24 -9.98 0.57
N LEU A 87 -9.21 -10.30 1.37
CA LEU A 87 -8.16 -11.25 0.94
C LEU A 87 -8.65 -12.68 0.67
N ASP A 88 -9.88 -13.00 1.11
CA ASP A 88 -10.60 -14.23 0.79
C ASP A 88 -11.33 -14.18 -0.57
N ASP A 89 -11.53 -12.98 -1.14
CA ASP A 89 -12.11 -12.74 -2.47
C ASP A 89 -11.08 -12.05 -3.38
N LEU A 90 -10.26 -12.87 -4.03
CA LEU A 90 -9.16 -12.40 -4.86
C LEU A 90 -9.62 -11.72 -6.17
N GLU A 91 -10.83 -12.03 -6.64
CA GLU A 91 -11.43 -11.34 -7.79
C GLU A 91 -11.80 -9.90 -7.39
N CYS A 92 -12.47 -9.73 -6.25
CA CYS A 92 -12.74 -8.41 -5.68
C CYS A 92 -11.45 -7.60 -5.44
N VAL A 93 -10.41 -8.23 -4.88
CA VAL A 93 -9.10 -7.59 -4.68
C VAL A 93 -8.49 -7.16 -6.00
N SER A 94 -8.54 -7.99 -7.05
CA SER A 94 -8.02 -7.64 -8.38
C SER A 94 -8.73 -6.40 -8.94
N ASP A 95 -10.06 -6.39 -8.93
CA ASP A 95 -10.89 -5.27 -9.39
C ASP A 95 -10.59 -3.97 -8.65
N MET A 96 -10.36 -4.06 -7.33
CA MET A 96 -9.97 -2.92 -6.50
C MET A 96 -8.60 -2.39 -6.89
N LEU A 97 -7.63 -3.28 -7.07
CA LEU A 97 -6.26 -2.93 -7.45
C LEU A 97 -6.19 -2.32 -8.85
N GLU A 98 -6.99 -2.79 -9.80
CA GLU A 98 -7.11 -2.20 -11.13
C GLU A 98 -7.55 -0.73 -11.06
N LYS A 99 -8.60 -0.44 -10.27
CA LYS A 99 -9.09 0.92 -10.05
C LYS A 99 -8.03 1.80 -9.37
N ILE A 100 -7.32 1.26 -8.39
CA ILE A 100 -6.22 1.95 -7.69
C ILE A 100 -5.09 2.26 -8.69
N ALA A 101 -4.62 1.27 -9.44
CA ALA A 101 -3.54 1.41 -10.42
C ALA A 101 -3.89 2.46 -11.48
N ALA A 102 -5.07 2.35 -12.10
CA ALA A 102 -5.53 3.29 -13.12
C ALA A 102 -5.56 4.74 -12.59
N ASN A 103 -6.02 4.93 -11.35
CA ASN A 103 -6.10 6.26 -10.74
C ASN A 103 -4.71 6.85 -10.44
N HIS A 104 -3.76 6.01 -10.04
CA HIS A 104 -2.39 6.41 -9.74
C HIS A 104 -1.58 6.68 -11.01
N LEU A 105 -1.78 5.90 -12.07
CA LEU A 105 -1.13 6.13 -13.36
C LEU A 105 -1.46 7.52 -13.93
N ARG A 106 -2.73 7.96 -13.86
CA ARG A 106 -3.16 9.33 -14.24
C ARG A 106 -2.43 10.42 -13.46
N ARG A 107 -1.95 10.12 -12.25
CA ARG A 107 -1.20 11.04 -11.39
C ARG A 107 0.32 10.88 -11.55
N LYS A 108 0.76 10.10 -12.53
CA LYS A 108 2.17 9.77 -12.79
C LYS A 108 2.86 9.09 -11.60
N VAL A 109 2.09 8.28 -10.86
CA VAL A 109 2.57 7.38 -9.81
C VAL A 109 2.56 5.98 -10.40
N ASN A 110 3.74 5.47 -10.75
CA ASN A 110 3.93 4.17 -11.40
C ASN A 110 4.33 3.07 -10.41
N TRP A 111 4.39 1.82 -10.86
CA TRP A 111 4.63 0.64 -10.03
C TRP A 111 5.86 0.71 -9.11
N PRO A 112 7.01 1.36 -9.45
CA PRO A 112 8.11 1.49 -8.51
C PRO A 112 7.74 2.27 -7.25
N PHE A 113 6.69 3.10 -7.30
CA PHE A 113 6.16 3.76 -6.10
C PHE A 113 5.47 2.79 -5.17
N PHE A 114 4.71 1.86 -5.73
CA PHE A 114 3.98 0.86 -4.98
C PHE A 114 4.94 -0.12 -4.31
N ASP A 115 6.00 -0.54 -4.99
CA ASP A 115 7.08 -1.36 -4.39
C ASP A 115 7.72 -0.66 -3.20
N ARG A 116 8.00 0.65 -3.33
CA ARG A 116 8.60 1.39 -2.23
C ARG A 116 7.65 1.53 -1.04
N ILE A 117 6.35 1.75 -1.30
CA ILE A 117 5.32 1.77 -0.26
C ILE A 117 5.21 0.40 0.42
N ALA A 118 5.20 -0.69 -0.35
CA ALA A 118 5.16 -2.06 0.18
C ALA A 118 6.30 -2.33 1.17
N LEU A 119 7.54 -2.03 0.78
CA LEU A 119 8.70 -2.17 1.65
C LEU A 119 8.57 -1.32 2.93
N CYS A 120 8.10 -0.07 2.79
CA CYS A 120 7.89 0.80 3.93
C CYS A 120 6.76 0.33 4.86
N ILE A 121 5.71 -0.34 4.35
CA ILE A 121 4.63 -0.90 5.17
C ILE A 121 5.20 -2.00 6.07
N VAL A 122 5.97 -2.94 5.53
CA VAL A 122 6.57 -4.02 6.34
C VAL A 122 7.48 -3.44 7.42
N ALA A 123 8.35 -2.50 7.07
CA ALA A 123 9.22 -1.83 8.03
C ALA A 123 8.43 -1.08 9.11
N PHE A 124 7.39 -0.34 8.71
CA PHE A 124 6.50 0.39 9.61
C PHE A 124 5.79 -0.54 10.60
N LEU A 125 5.25 -1.66 10.13
CA LEU A 125 4.58 -2.65 10.98
C LEU A 125 5.55 -3.22 12.02
N SER A 126 6.77 -3.58 11.60
CA SER A 126 7.79 -4.13 12.51
C SER A 126 8.25 -3.13 13.56
N GLU A 127 8.43 -1.86 13.19
CA GLU A 127 8.78 -0.78 14.13
C GLU A 127 7.64 -0.46 15.10
N THR A 128 6.39 -0.51 14.63
CA THR A 128 5.21 -0.13 15.42
C THR A 128 4.77 -1.22 16.39
N LEU A 129 4.79 -2.48 15.95
CA LEU A 129 4.25 -3.62 16.72
C LEU A 129 5.34 -4.44 17.40
N GLY A 130 6.60 -4.27 17.01
CA GLY A 130 7.74 -5.03 17.51
C GLY A 130 7.87 -6.41 16.86
N THR A 131 9.08 -6.97 16.90
CA THR A 131 9.46 -8.21 16.22
C THR A 131 8.84 -9.47 16.82
N GLN A 132 8.27 -9.37 18.03
CA GLN A 132 7.49 -10.44 18.63
C GLN A 132 6.10 -10.61 17.99
N ILE A 133 5.51 -9.53 17.47
CA ILE A 133 4.25 -9.56 16.72
C ILE A 133 4.55 -9.72 15.23
N MET A 134 5.47 -8.92 14.72
CA MET A 134 6.00 -9.03 13.35
C MET A 134 7.14 -10.04 13.31
N ASP A 135 6.82 -11.28 13.68
CA ASP A 135 7.76 -12.40 13.59
C ASP A 135 8.03 -12.81 12.13
N SER A 136 8.79 -13.89 11.92
CA SER A 136 9.13 -14.38 10.57
C SER A 136 7.89 -14.76 9.75
N LYS A 137 6.88 -15.38 10.39
CA LYS A 137 5.64 -15.80 9.73
C LYS A 137 4.83 -14.58 9.32
N ALA A 138 4.63 -13.64 10.23
CA ALA A 138 3.93 -12.39 9.97
C ALA A 138 4.60 -11.56 8.87
N THR A 139 5.93 -11.40 8.97
CA THR A 139 6.71 -10.65 7.98
C THR A 139 6.61 -11.28 6.59
N THR A 140 6.67 -12.61 6.51
CA THR A 140 6.51 -13.35 5.26
C THR A 140 5.11 -13.19 4.68
N ALA A 141 4.05 -13.33 5.50
CA ALA A 141 2.67 -13.15 5.07
C ALA A 141 2.43 -11.74 4.51
N TRP A 142 2.87 -10.70 5.23
CA TRP A 142 2.77 -9.31 4.79
C TRP A 142 3.57 -9.05 3.51
N THR A 143 4.78 -9.60 3.39
CA THR A 143 5.59 -9.45 2.18
C THR A 143 4.91 -10.11 0.99
N LYS A 144 4.35 -11.32 1.16
CA LYS A 144 3.61 -12.02 0.09
C LYS A 144 2.43 -11.21 -0.42
N VAL A 145 1.54 -10.75 0.47
CA VAL A 145 0.34 -10.01 0.05
C VAL A 145 0.71 -8.69 -0.63
N LEU A 146 1.73 -7.99 -0.13
CA LEU A 146 2.19 -6.75 -0.75
C LEU A 146 2.84 -6.98 -2.12
N ASN A 147 3.56 -8.08 -2.32
CA ASN A 147 4.10 -8.45 -3.64
C ASN A 147 2.98 -8.75 -4.65
N VAL A 148 1.90 -9.42 -4.22
CA VAL A 148 0.72 -9.65 -5.08
C VAL A 148 0.10 -8.33 -5.52
N ILE A 149 -0.02 -7.40 -4.57
CA ILE A 149 -0.54 -6.06 -4.83
C ILE A 149 0.34 -5.33 -5.85
N THR A 150 1.66 -5.30 -5.65
CA THR A 150 2.56 -4.53 -6.52
C THR A 150 2.68 -5.15 -7.91
N GLU A 151 2.75 -6.47 -8.03
CA GLU A 151 2.75 -7.15 -9.33
C GLU A 151 1.43 -6.97 -10.08
N THR A 152 0.29 -6.92 -9.38
CA THR A 152 -1.00 -6.60 -9.99
C THR A 152 -1.03 -5.17 -10.52
N VAL A 153 -0.59 -4.19 -9.72
CA VAL A 153 -0.51 -2.79 -10.17
C VAL A 153 0.40 -2.66 -11.40
N LYS A 154 1.56 -3.34 -11.38
CA LYS A 154 2.52 -3.36 -12.48
C LYS A 154 1.92 -3.95 -13.75
N ARG A 155 1.22 -5.08 -13.66
CA ARG A 155 0.51 -5.70 -14.79
C ARG A 155 -0.49 -4.72 -15.42
N VAL A 156 -1.34 -4.12 -14.59
CA VAL A 156 -2.38 -3.18 -15.04
C VAL A 156 -1.77 -1.93 -15.69
N GLU A 157 -0.67 -1.42 -15.13
CA GLU A 157 0.05 -0.30 -15.72
C GLU A 157 0.59 -0.64 -17.12
N VAL A 158 1.22 -1.80 -17.29
CA VAL A 158 1.75 -2.25 -18.58
C VAL A 158 0.62 -2.37 -19.62
N GLU A 159 -0.47 -3.06 -19.28
CA GLU A 159 -1.63 -3.25 -20.17
C GLU A 159 -2.27 -1.91 -20.59
N GLN A 160 -2.34 -0.94 -19.68
CA GLN A 160 -2.87 0.39 -19.98
C GLN A 160 -1.96 1.21 -20.90
N LEU A 161 -0.65 1.09 -20.75
CA LEU A 161 0.32 1.78 -21.62
C LEU A 161 0.33 1.18 -23.03
N GLU A 162 0.20 -0.13 -23.16
CA GLU A 162 0.08 -0.81 -24.46
C GLU A 162 -1.21 -0.41 -25.19
N THR A 163 -2.34 -0.37 -24.49
CA THR A 163 -3.64 0.02 -25.07
C THR A 163 -3.64 1.47 -25.54
N GLN A 164 -3.02 2.38 -24.79
CA GLN A 164 -2.87 3.79 -25.17
C GLN A 164 -1.98 3.96 -26.42
N SER A 165 -0.91 3.17 -26.52
CA SER A 165 0.01 3.19 -27.66
C SER A 165 -0.64 2.63 -28.93
N ALA A 166 -1.51 1.63 -28.81
CA ALA A 166 -2.26 1.05 -29.93
C ALA A 166 -3.41 1.95 -30.43
N SER A 167 -3.84 2.92 -29.62
CA SER A 167 -4.94 3.85 -29.93
C SER A 167 -4.48 5.23 -30.39
N SER A 168 -3.16 5.47 -30.42
CA SER A 168 -2.52 6.74 -30.82
C SER A 168 -1.86 6.61 -32.20
#